data_AF-A0A2G3A418-F1
#
_entry.id   AF-A0A2G3A418-F1
#
_cell.length_a   1.000
_cell.length_b   1.000
_cell.length_c   1.000
_cell.angle_alpha   90.00
_cell.angle_beta   90.00
_cell.angle_gamma   90.00
#
_symmetry.space_group_name_H-M   'P 1'
#
loop_
_entity.id
_entity.type
_entity.pdbx_description
1 polymer ?
#
loop_
_entity_poly.entity_id
_entity_poly.type
_entity_poly.pdbx_seq_one_letter_code
_entity_poly.pdbx_strand_id
1 'polypeptide(L)'
;MGNNFDDELLMTYLLKFVCGVPIQSHQIRIVDLCGNNKPSQLLNPSQFLNITTNTVNYVFTPLKKKKTCYSKNIKREIVSGGGPWKALDNSKPIYDRKNLVIGFKKTLRFDEGTHV
;
A
#
# COMPACT_ATOMS: atom_id res chain seq x y z
N MET A 1 -10.82 -14.06 -14.64
CA MET A 1 -9.73 -14.41 -13.71
C MET A 1 -9.08 -13.12 -13.27
N GLY A 2 -9.12 -12.78 -11.98
CA GLY A 2 -8.50 -11.56 -11.48
C GLY A 2 -6.98 -11.67 -11.58
N ASN A 3 -6.33 -10.73 -12.26
CA ASN A 3 -4.87 -10.65 -12.29
C ASN A 3 -4.37 -10.38 -10.86
N ASN A 4 -3.86 -11.42 -10.19
CA ASN A 4 -3.18 -11.28 -8.93
C ASN A 4 -1.71 -10.99 -9.24
N PHE A 5 -1.22 -9.79 -8.93
CA PHE A 5 0.21 -9.49 -9.09
C PHE A 5 1.01 -10.27 -8.05
N ASP A 6 2.10 -10.90 -8.48
CA ASP A 6 3.04 -11.51 -7.53
C ASP A 6 3.90 -10.44 -6.83
N ASP A 7 4.52 -10.81 -5.71
CA ASP A 7 5.30 -9.89 -4.89
C ASP A 7 6.57 -9.37 -5.61
N GLU A 8 7.19 -10.16 -6.48
CA GLU A 8 8.39 -9.76 -7.25
C GLU A 8 8.04 -8.68 -8.29
N LEU A 9 6.91 -8.84 -8.98
CA LEU A 9 6.38 -7.91 -9.96
C LEU A 9 5.94 -6.59 -9.31
N LEU A 10 5.28 -6.66 -8.14
CA LEU A 10 4.93 -5.47 -7.37
C LEU A 10 6.18 -4.70 -6.92
N MET A 11 7.23 -5.40 -6.48
CA MET A 11 8.50 -4.76 -6.13
C MET A 11 9.16 -4.10 -7.33
N THR A 12 9.11 -4.75 -8.50
CA THR A 12 9.60 -4.17 -9.75
C THR A 12 8.85 -2.89 -10.12
N TYR A 13 7.52 -2.87 -9.98
CA TYR A 13 6.71 -1.68 -10.22
C TYR A 13 7.03 -0.57 -9.21
N LEU A 14 7.18 -0.90 -7.93
CA LEU A 14 7.58 0.08 -6.92
C LEU A 14 8.95 0.68 -7.20
N LEU A 15 9.93 -0.12 -7.59
CA LEU A 15 11.27 0.36 -7.95
C LEU A 15 11.20 1.30 -9.15
N LYS A 16 10.47 0.93 -10.22
CA LYS A 16 10.26 1.80 -11.38
C LYS A 16 9.58 3.11 -10.99
N PHE A 17 8.55 3.05 -10.14
CA PHE A 17 7.83 4.22 -9.63
C PHE A 17 8.79 5.20 -8.95
N VAL A 18 9.61 4.70 -8.03
CA VAL A 18 10.56 5.51 -7.24
C VAL A 18 11.68 6.07 -8.13
N CYS A 19 12.11 5.33 -9.15
CA CYS A 19 13.13 5.78 -10.10
C CYS A 19 12.60 6.69 -11.22
N GLY A 20 11.30 7.03 -11.23
CA GLY A 20 10.70 7.85 -12.29
C GLY A 20 10.64 7.13 -13.65
N VAL A 21 10.75 5.80 -13.66
CA VAL A 21 10.66 4.99 -14.88
C VAL A 21 9.18 4.72 -15.20
N PRO A 22 8.74 4.89 -16.45
CA PRO A 22 7.35 4.59 -16.83
C PRO A 22 6.93 3.17 -16.47
N ILE A 23 5.74 3.03 -15.87
CA ILE A 23 5.14 1.76 -15.48
C ILE A 23 4.03 1.43 -16.47
N GLN A 24 4.14 0.29 -17.14
CA GLN A 24 3.12 -0.22 -18.07
C GLN A 24 1.96 -0.90 -17.33
N SER A 25 1.38 -0.23 -16.32
CA SER A 25 0.22 -0.74 -15.60
C SER A 25 -0.71 0.41 -15.20
N HIS A 26 -1.81 0.54 -15.94
CA HIS A 26 -2.91 1.47 -15.62
C HIS A 26 -3.76 0.98 -14.43
N GLN A 27 -3.46 -0.21 -13.88
CA GLN A 27 -4.23 -0.83 -12.81
C GLN A 27 -3.79 -0.37 -11.41
N ILE A 28 -2.59 0.19 -11.27
CA ILE A 28 -2.06 0.70 -9.99
C ILE A 28 -2.22 2.21 -9.94
N ARG A 29 -3.03 2.71 -9.01
CA ARG A 29 -3.27 4.15 -8.80
C ARG A 29 -2.41 4.72 -7.69
N ILE A 30 -2.19 6.03 -7.71
CA ILE A 30 -1.59 6.75 -6.58
C ILE A 30 -2.73 7.19 -5.65
N VAL A 31 -2.69 6.76 -4.38
CA VAL A 31 -3.73 7.02 -3.38
C VAL A 31 -3.08 7.26 -2.02
N ASP A 32 -3.42 8.34 -1.32
CA ASP A 32 -2.92 8.61 0.04
C ASP A 32 -3.72 7.85 1.11
N LEU A 33 -3.36 6.58 1.34
CA LEU A 33 -3.98 5.72 2.36
C LEU A 33 -3.63 6.13 3.80
N CYS A 34 -2.59 6.94 3.98
CA CYS A 34 -2.19 7.53 5.27
C CYS A 34 -2.59 9.01 5.35
N GLY A 35 -3.59 9.39 4.55
CA GLY A 35 -4.11 10.74 4.39
C GLY A 35 -5.13 11.11 5.44
N ASN A 36 -6.13 11.86 4.99
CA ASN A 36 -7.25 12.31 5.80
C ASN A 36 -8.51 11.44 5.60
N ASN A 37 -8.53 10.63 4.54
CA ASN A 37 -9.71 9.86 4.12
C ASN A 37 -9.59 8.39 4.54
N LYS A 38 -10.71 7.77 4.91
CA LYS A 38 -10.78 6.34 5.23
C LYS A 38 -10.56 5.46 4.00
N PRO A 39 -10.05 4.22 4.14
CA PRO A 39 -9.88 3.31 3.01
C PRO A 39 -11.18 3.04 2.25
N SER A 40 -12.32 2.96 2.96
CA SER A 40 -13.66 2.79 2.37
C SER A 40 -14.08 3.95 1.46
N GLN A 41 -13.61 5.17 1.74
CA GLN A 41 -13.87 6.35 0.90
C GLN A 41 -12.94 6.39 -0.33
N LEU A 42 -11.71 5.87 -0.18
CA LEU A 42 -10.66 5.92 -1.20
C LEU A 42 -10.71 4.75 -2.19
N LEU A 43 -11.23 3.60 -1.75
CA LEU A 43 -11.23 2.33 -2.51
C LEU A 43 -12.64 1.96 -3.03
N ASN A 44 -13.54 2.95 -3.16
CA ASN A 44 -14.91 2.72 -3.59
C ASN A 44 -14.94 2.14 -5.03
N PRO A 45 -15.55 0.96 -5.26
CA PRO A 45 -15.59 0.30 -6.57
C PRO A 45 -16.08 1.19 -7.71
N SER A 46 -16.95 2.16 -7.45
CA SER A 46 -17.47 3.09 -8.47
C SER A 46 -16.38 4.00 -9.08
N GLN A 47 -15.33 4.31 -8.33
CA GLN A 47 -14.17 5.08 -8.80
C GLN A 47 -13.12 4.18 -9.45
N PHE A 48 -13.16 2.87 -9.17
CA PHE A 48 -12.32 1.87 -9.78
C PHE A 48 -13.02 1.30 -11.02
N LEU A 49 -13.17 2.16 -12.04
CA LEU A 49 -13.65 1.79 -13.37
C LEU A 49 -13.10 0.41 -13.77
N ASN A 50 -14.01 -0.54 -14.00
CA ASN A 50 -13.79 -1.90 -14.52
C ASN A 50 -13.26 -3.01 -13.59
N ILE A 51 -13.76 -3.17 -12.36
CA ILE A 51 -13.69 -4.53 -11.78
C ILE A 51 -14.92 -4.92 -10.97
N THR A 52 -15.93 -5.42 -11.67
CA THR A 52 -17.08 -6.15 -11.12
C THR A 52 -16.70 -7.48 -10.43
N THR A 53 -15.41 -7.80 -10.25
CA THR A 53 -14.97 -9.07 -9.64
C THR A 53 -13.62 -9.09 -8.89
N ASN A 54 -12.80 -8.02 -8.84
CA ASN A 54 -11.56 -8.05 -8.04
C ASN A 54 -11.81 -7.60 -6.61
N THR A 55 -11.47 -8.48 -5.68
CA THR A 55 -11.47 -8.22 -4.23
C THR A 55 -10.22 -7.45 -3.76
N VAL A 56 -9.23 -7.23 -4.64
CA VAL A 56 -7.94 -6.63 -4.28
C VAL A 56 -7.65 -5.40 -5.15
N ASN A 57 -7.33 -4.29 -4.48
CA ASN A 57 -6.89 -3.05 -5.09
C ASN A 57 -5.38 -2.85 -4.85
N TYR A 58 -4.66 -2.45 -5.90
CA TYR A 58 -3.23 -2.14 -5.83
C TYR A 58 -3.04 -0.63 -5.95
N VAL A 59 -2.31 -0.03 -5.01
CA VAL A 59 -2.06 1.41 -4.99
C VAL A 59 -0.63 1.74 -4.56
N PHE A 60 -0.11 2.85 -5.08
CA PHE A 60 1.04 3.54 -4.51
C PHE A 60 0.55 4.54 -3.48
N THR A 61 1.01 4.42 -2.23
CA THR A 61 0.73 5.40 -1.18
C THR A 61 2.02 6.09 -0.76
N PRO A 62 2.06 7.43 -0.72
CA PRO A 62 3.18 8.14 -0.11
C PRO A 62 3.23 7.77 1.38
N LEU A 63 4.41 7.39 1.86
CA LEU A 63 4.64 7.19 3.29
C LEU A 63 5.07 8.52 3.90
N LYS A 64 4.26 9.05 4.83
CA LYS A 64 4.63 10.25 5.60
C LYS A 64 5.78 9.89 6.54
N LYS A 65 6.99 10.42 6.28
CA LYS A 65 8.12 10.29 7.21
C LYS A 65 7.79 11.02 8.52
N LYS A 66 8.22 10.47 9.66
CA LYS A 66 8.32 11.25 10.89
C LYS A 66 9.38 12.35 10.70
N LYS A 67 9.15 13.52 11.29
CA LYS A 67 10.08 14.66 11.39
C LYS A 67 11.37 14.39 12.19
N THR A 68 11.73 13.15 12.52
CA THR A 68 12.86 12.87 13.42
C THR A 68 13.74 11.75 12.88
N CYS A 69 15.02 12.05 12.75
CA CYS A 69 16.12 11.25 12.21
C CYS A 69 16.35 9.87 12.86
N TYR A 70 15.65 9.50 13.94
CA TYR A 70 15.95 8.30 14.75
C TYR A 70 14.81 7.27 14.87
N SER A 71 13.64 7.49 14.25
CA SER A 71 12.50 6.56 14.36
C SER A 71 12.42 5.61 13.16
N LYS A 72 12.75 4.32 13.37
CA LYS A 72 12.58 3.25 12.35
C LYS A 72 11.10 2.93 12.03
N ASN A 73 10.17 3.47 12.81
CA ASN A 73 8.73 3.23 12.64
C ASN A 73 8.08 4.37 11.84
N ILE A 74 7.57 4.05 10.64
CA ILE A 74 6.71 4.93 9.85
C ILE A 74 5.31 4.88 10.48
N LYS A 75 4.80 6.03 10.93
CA LYS A 75 3.41 6.14 11.40
C LYS A 75 2.49 5.91 10.21
N ARG A 76 1.64 4.90 10.32
CA ARG A 76 0.54 4.64 9.39
C ARG A 76 -0.75 4.93 10.16
N GLU A 77 -1.05 6.21 10.32
CA GLU A 77 -2.25 6.72 10.99
C GLU A 77 -2.99 7.61 9.99
N ILE A 78 -4.32 7.49 9.94
CA ILE A 78 -5.13 8.48 9.21
C ILE A 78 -5.22 9.71 10.09
N VAL A 79 -4.76 10.85 9.56
CA VAL A 79 -4.52 12.08 10.32
C VAL A 79 -5.82 12.66 10.91
N SER A 80 -6.96 12.45 10.24
CA SER A 80 -8.27 13.02 10.63
C SER A 80 -9.12 12.11 11.54
N GLY A 81 -8.51 11.32 12.43
CA GLY A 81 -9.26 10.50 13.40
C GLY A 81 -9.93 9.26 12.81
N GLY A 82 -9.53 8.81 11.61
CA GLY A 82 -10.08 7.63 10.97
C GLY A 82 -9.68 6.30 11.63
N GLY A 83 -8.57 6.29 12.38
CA GLY A 83 -8.03 5.10 13.05
C GLY A 83 -6.60 4.76 12.60
N PRO A 84 -5.88 3.90 13.35
CA PRO A 84 -4.53 3.47 13.00
C PRO A 84 -4.52 2.25 12.08
N TRP A 85 -3.47 2.14 11.26
CA TRP A 85 -3.10 0.87 10.64
C TRP A 85 -2.20 0.07 11.60
N LYS A 86 -2.69 -1.06 12.10
CA LYS A 86 -1.95 -1.97 12.99
C LYS A 86 -1.26 -3.07 12.20
N ALA A 87 0.00 -3.33 12.55
CA ALA A 87 0.74 -4.47 11.99
C ALA A 87 0.15 -5.78 12.51
N LEU A 88 -0.14 -6.73 11.60
CA LEU A 88 -0.53 -8.09 11.97
C LEU A 88 0.66 -9.05 12.04
N ASP A 89 1.69 -8.80 11.23
CA ASP A 89 2.89 -9.61 11.15
C ASP A 89 4.17 -8.78 11.15
N ASN A 90 5.29 -9.48 11.29
CA ASN A 90 6.61 -8.94 11.05
C ASN A 90 6.87 -8.78 9.55
N SER A 91 7.73 -7.83 9.18
CA SER A 91 8.15 -7.64 7.80
C SER A 91 8.79 -8.92 7.24
N LYS A 92 8.28 -9.42 6.11
CA LYS A 92 8.81 -10.59 5.40
C LYS A 92 9.64 -10.13 4.21
N PRO A 93 10.86 -10.67 4.00
CA PRO A 93 11.66 -10.34 2.83
C PRO A 93 10.99 -10.85 1.54
N ILE A 94 11.11 -10.06 0.47
CA ILE A 94 10.75 -10.46 -0.90
C ILE A 94 12.06 -10.69 -1.64
N TYR A 95 12.16 -11.83 -2.32
CA TYR A 95 13.34 -12.23 -3.08
C TYR A 95 13.07 -12.14 -4.58
N ASP A 96 14.09 -11.81 -5.36
CA ASP A 96 14.07 -12.00 -6.81
C ASP A 96 14.38 -13.47 -7.18
N ARG A 97 14.32 -13.79 -8.48
CA ARG A 97 14.72 -15.10 -9.01
C ARG A 97 16.16 -15.51 -8.71
N LYS A 98 17.03 -14.58 -8.29
CA LYS A 98 18.43 -14.82 -7.92
C LYS A 98 18.61 -14.96 -6.40
N ASN A 99 17.52 -15.06 -5.63
CA ASN A 99 17.52 -15.10 -4.17
C ASN A 99 18.13 -13.87 -3.49
N LEU A 100 18.12 -12.70 -4.16
CA LEU A 100 18.49 -11.44 -3.57
C LEU A 100 17.26 -10.76 -2.96
N VAL A 101 17.41 -10.20 -1.76
CA VAL A 101 16.34 -9.43 -1.10
C VAL A 101 16.12 -8.13 -1.86
N ILE A 102 14.95 -7.96 -2.47
CA ILE A 102 14.57 -6.77 -3.24
C ILE A 102 13.59 -5.86 -2.51
N GLY A 103 12.98 -6.34 -1.41
CA GLY A 103 12.01 -5.56 -0.66
C GLY A 103 11.46 -6.29 0.56
N PHE A 104 10.44 -5.68 1.18
CA PHE A 104 9.76 -6.23 2.34
C PHE A 104 8.24 -6.08 2.21
N LYS A 105 7.53 -7.15 2.55
CA LYS A 105 6.07 -7.17 2.66
C LYS A 105 5.66 -7.11 4.12
N LYS A 106 4.59 -6.36 4.42
CA LYS A 106 4.01 -6.29 5.75
C LYS A 106 2.48 -6.22 5.65
N THR A 107 1.82 -7.03 6.47
CA THR A 107 0.36 -7.06 6.55
C THR A 107 -0.12 -6.08 7.61
N LEU A 108 -1.04 -5.21 7.23
CA LEU A 108 -1.64 -4.23 8.12
C LEU A 108 -3.16 -4.36 8.10
N ARG A 109 -3.76 -4.24 9.29
CA ARG A 109 -5.20 -4.11 9.47
C ARG A 109 -5.52 -2.66 9.82
N PHE A 110 -6.53 -2.11 9.18
CA PHE A 110 -7.10 -0.82 9.57
C PHE A 110 -8.17 -1.07 10.63
N ASP A 111 -8.03 -0.41 11.78
CA ASP A 111 -9.05 -0.40 12.81
C ASP A 111 -9.78 0.94 12.75
N GLU A 112 -11.00 0.95 12.23
CA GLU A 112 -11.90 2.10 12.36
C GLU A 112 -12.17 2.29 13.85
N GLY A 113 -11.69 3.40 14.41
CA GLY A 113 -11.97 3.73 15.81
C GLY A 113 -13.47 3.69 16.05
N THR A 114 -13.91 2.86 16.99
CA THR A 114 -15.30 2.83 17.43
C THR A 114 -15.58 4.18 18.05
N HIS A 115 -16.41 5.01 17.41
CA HIS A 115 -17.03 6.12 18.10
C HIS A 115 -17.96 5.49 19.16
N VAL A 116 -17.51 5.48 20.42
CA VAL A 116 -18.38 5.33 21.59
C VAL A 116 -18.89 6.72 21.94
#